data_AF-A0A1F8MMV8-F1
#
_entry.id   AF-A0A1F8MMV8-F1
#
_cell.length_a   1.000
_cell.length_b   1.000
_cell.length_c   1.000
_cell.angle_alpha   90.00
_cell.angle_beta   90.00
_cell.angle_gamma   90.00
#
_symmetry.space_group_name_H-M   'P 1'
#
loop_
_entity.id
_entity.type
_entity.pdbx_description
1 polymer ?
#
loop_
_entity_poly.entity_id
_entity_poly.type
_entity_poly.pdbx_seq_one_letter_code
_entity_poly.pdbx_strand_id
1 'polypeptide(L)'
;MKKLRISTKRVDDELLMRKRREELDKWPTGKEVDFEEAAAYQKSLPDSKIWWKVMVKLREEGRMSVFPRAGTPILEKMIELCQGLRDSGVVLIPVTTDSYTRLGQYEKVEGILQECNRTGKALLNGYPIINQGVKKTRKLVESVDAAFSPRGAGGEIAIASGLTTFEESMGFLGFGSYSKNMTIRELAERYRNSRRIIGWYADRGVILCCDLHGWLPSAPFPLSVNIVCLIIEAVTAAEQGQKALYPIVHCMGNMVQDMAWIKLVPRLIREYLDKFGYKDCMITGTCPAQTPLFPVAMDLGGAFAYLNYVSMVGALSKANAVDLRSIDEGAGVPTKDTNTVSYRSAKWIFDVIREQQIEIDVKGIDIEEKVTETEVRAILDKILDLGDGDILEGTIQAVESGVLDSPWSPNVNVKDKVLGVRDARGACRYLEFGNLPFPEDIKEFHRGKIAEREKLEGKKADYHTTVRDLWGLSKGKIVGIPPYDK
;
A
#
# COMPACT_ATOMS: atom_id res chain seq x y z
N MET A 1 7.47 -31.43 16.66
CA MET A 1 6.86 -31.56 15.31
C MET A 1 7.63 -30.68 14.35
N LYS A 2 8.18 -31.22 13.25
CA LYS A 2 8.72 -30.38 12.17
C LYS A 2 7.55 -29.54 11.63
N LYS A 3 7.61 -28.20 11.77
CA LYS A 3 6.62 -27.31 11.16
C LYS A 3 6.63 -27.58 9.65
N LEU A 4 5.46 -27.73 9.02
CA LEU A 4 5.35 -27.96 7.58
C LEU A 4 6.02 -26.80 6.84
N ARG A 5 6.90 -27.09 5.86
CA ARG A 5 7.52 -26.05 5.02
C ARG A 5 6.43 -25.32 4.23
N ILE A 6 6.42 -23.98 4.26
CA ILE A 6 5.57 -23.22 3.35
C ILE A 6 6.38 -22.98 2.10
N SER A 7 5.78 -23.23 0.95
CA SER A 7 6.42 -22.95 -0.33
C SER A 7 5.69 -21.84 -1.07
N THR A 8 6.47 -21.07 -1.83
CA THR A 8 5.95 -20.07 -2.78
C THR A 8 5.07 -20.72 -3.86
N LYS A 9 5.23 -22.03 -4.11
CA LYS A 9 4.52 -22.80 -5.14
C LYS A 9 3.02 -22.57 -5.18
N ARG A 10 2.47 -22.56 -6.39
CA ARG A 10 1.04 -22.43 -6.68
C ARG A 10 0.20 -23.34 -5.78
N VAL A 11 -0.81 -22.76 -5.15
CA VAL A 11 -1.77 -23.50 -4.31
C VAL A 11 -2.60 -24.41 -5.22
N ASP A 12 -2.70 -25.67 -4.81
CA ASP A 12 -3.51 -26.71 -5.44
C ASP A 12 -4.99 -26.32 -5.53
N ASP A 13 -5.65 -26.76 -6.60
CA ASP A 13 -7.02 -26.36 -6.92
C ASP A 13 -8.04 -26.93 -5.93
N GLU A 14 -7.87 -28.15 -5.43
CA GLU A 14 -8.77 -28.72 -4.42
C GLU A 14 -8.64 -27.96 -3.10
N LEU A 15 -7.40 -27.66 -2.69
CA LEU A 15 -7.14 -26.85 -1.51
C LEU A 15 -7.72 -25.43 -1.65
N LEU A 16 -7.57 -24.82 -2.82
CA LEU A 16 -8.15 -23.52 -3.14
C LEU A 16 -9.67 -23.56 -3.02
N MET A 17 -10.34 -24.53 -3.65
CA MET A 17 -11.79 -24.64 -3.63
C MET A 17 -12.34 -24.87 -2.21
N ARG A 18 -11.65 -25.68 -1.40
CA ARG A 18 -12.00 -25.87 0.01
C ARG A 18 -11.92 -24.55 0.78
N LYS A 19 -10.79 -23.84 0.69
CA LYS A 19 -10.59 -22.55 1.38
C LYS A 19 -11.56 -21.48 0.90
N ARG A 20 -11.82 -21.41 -0.41
CA ARG A 20 -12.81 -20.52 -1.01
C ARG A 20 -14.19 -20.75 -0.40
N ARG A 21 -14.62 -22.01 -0.26
CA ARG A 21 -15.90 -22.34 0.38
C ARG A 21 -15.91 -21.93 1.85
N GLU A 22 -14.86 -22.26 2.60
CA GLU A 22 -14.72 -21.85 4.01
C GLU A 22 -14.84 -20.34 4.20
N GLU A 23 -14.25 -19.53 3.32
CA GLU A 23 -14.35 -18.07 3.36
C GLU A 23 -15.75 -17.56 2.99
N LEU A 24 -16.36 -18.07 1.92
CA LEU A 24 -17.70 -17.65 1.48
C LEU A 24 -18.81 -18.07 2.46
N ASP A 25 -18.62 -19.17 3.18
CA ASP A 25 -19.61 -19.65 4.17
C ASP A 25 -19.59 -18.83 5.47
N LYS A 26 -18.62 -17.92 5.67
CA LYS A 26 -18.55 -17.06 6.88
C LYS A 26 -19.69 -16.05 6.99
N TRP A 27 -20.35 -15.71 5.88
CA TRP A 27 -21.48 -14.78 5.89
C TRP A 27 -22.51 -15.11 4.80
N PRO A 28 -23.83 -14.91 5.01
CA PRO A 28 -24.87 -15.35 4.06
C PRO A 28 -24.73 -14.80 2.65
N THR A 29 -24.18 -13.60 2.48
CA THR A 29 -23.95 -12.98 1.15
C THR A 29 -22.88 -13.67 0.32
N GLY A 30 -22.04 -14.53 0.92
CA GLY A 30 -21.10 -15.36 0.16
C GLY A 30 -21.81 -16.33 -0.79
N LYS A 31 -23.08 -16.68 -0.52
CA LYS A 31 -23.94 -17.45 -1.43
C LYS A 31 -24.30 -16.70 -2.71
N GLU A 32 -24.08 -15.38 -2.77
CA GLU A 32 -24.27 -14.59 -3.98
C GLU A 32 -23.11 -14.71 -4.97
N VAL A 33 -21.99 -15.32 -4.56
CA VAL A 33 -20.79 -15.48 -5.40
C VAL A 33 -20.90 -16.75 -6.24
N ASP A 34 -21.35 -16.57 -7.48
CA ASP A 34 -21.16 -17.54 -8.56
C ASP A 34 -19.90 -17.17 -9.34
N PHE A 35 -18.94 -18.10 -9.40
CA PHE A 35 -17.63 -17.84 -10.00
C PHE A 35 -17.71 -17.61 -11.52
N GLU A 36 -18.50 -18.40 -12.23
CA GLU A 36 -18.56 -18.29 -13.70
C GLU A 36 -19.37 -17.04 -14.10
N GLU A 37 -20.41 -16.71 -13.33
CA GLU A 37 -21.13 -15.44 -13.48
C GLU A 37 -20.22 -14.25 -13.18
N ALA A 38 -19.46 -14.28 -12.08
CA ALA A 38 -18.53 -13.23 -11.71
C ALA A 38 -17.46 -13.02 -12.80
N ALA A 39 -16.90 -14.11 -13.34
CA ALA A 39 -15.92 -14.04 -14.41
C ALA A 39 -16.52 -13.45 -15.70
N ALA A 40 -17.74 -13.83 -16.07
CA ALA A 40 -18.45 -13.26 -17.21
C ALA A 40 -18.76 -11.76 -17.01
N TYR A 41 -19.24 -11.37 -15.82
CA TYR A 41 -19.53 -9.99 -15.47
C TYR A 41 -18.26 -9.12 -15.54
N GLN A 42 -17.15 -9.60 -14.98
CA GLN A 42 -15.85 -8.93 -15.05
C GLN A 42 -15.38 -8.69 -16.49
N LYS A 43 -15.57 -9.67 -17.39
CA LYS A 43 -15.24 -9.52 -18.82
C LYS A 43 -16.16 -8.53 -19.55
N SER A 44 -17.38 -8.33 -19.05
CA SER A 44 -18.35 -7.41 -19.65
C SER A 44 -18.11 -5.95 -19.29
N LEU A 45 -17.29 -5.67 -18.28
CA LEU A 45 -17.00 -4.31 -17.84
C LEU A 45 -16.28 -3.52 -18.96
N PRO A 46 -16.65 -2.24 -19.17
CA PRO A 46 -15.92 -1.37 -20.10
C PRO A 46 -14.51 -1.08 -19.58
N ASP A 47 -13.60 -0.77 -20.49
CA ASP A 47 -12.18 -0.52 -20.18
C ASP A 47 -11.97 0.59 -19.14
N SER A 48 -12.86 1.59 -19.08
CA SER A 48 -12.85 2.66 -18.08
C SER A 48 -13.08 2.19 -16.63
N LYS A 49 -13.59 0.96 -16.44
CA LYS A 49 -13.80 0.33 -15.14
C LYS A 49 -12.77 -0.74 -14.80
N ILE A 50 -11.83 -1.02 -15.70
CA ILE A 50 -10.78 -2.03 -15.51
C ILE A 50 -9.50 -1.34 -15.05
N TRP A 51 -9.15 -1.54 -13.77
CA TRP A 51 -8.07 -0.79 -13.10
C TRP A 51 -6.75 -0.77 -13.85
N TRP A 52 -6.25 -1.94 -14.28
CA TRP A 52 -4.97 -2.01 -14.98
C TRP A 52 -5.00 -1.26 -16.31
N LYS A 53 -6.13 -1.29 -17.03
CA LYS A 53 -6.31 -0.54 -18.28
C LYS A 53 -6.35 0.96 -18.03
N VAL A 54 -7.05 1.40 -16.98
CA VAL A 54 -7.07 2.81 -16.57
C VAL A 54 -5.67 3.29 -16.20
N MET A 55 -4.90 2.51 -15.44
CA MET A 55 -3.52 2.84 -15.07
C MET A 55 -2.60 2.96 -16.29
N VAL A 56 -2.69 2.02 -17.24
CA VAL A 56 -1.93 2.07 -18.51
C VAL A 56 -2.32 3.30 -19.32
N LYS A 57 -3.62 3.56 -19.49
CA LYS A 57 -4.13 4.72 -20.21
C LYS A 57 -3.66 6.04 -19.60
N LEU A 58 -3.69 6.18 -18.27
CA LEU A 58 -3.16 7.37 -17.58
C LEU A 58 -1.69 7.61 -17.96
N ARG A 59 -0.88 6.54 -17.99
CA ARG A 59 0.53 6.63 -18.39
C ARG A 59 0.70 7.11 -19.83
N GLU A 60 -0.02 6.48 -20.76
CA GLU A 60 0.08 6.75 -22.19
C GLU A 60 -0.37 8.18 -22.52
N GLU A 61 -1.40 8.67 -21.83
CA GLU A 61 -1.88 10.06 -21.96
C GLU A 61 -1.01 11.07 -21.17
N GLY A 62 0.00 10.61 -20.44
CA GLY A 62 0.81 11.45 -19.56
C GLY A 62 0.04 12.03 -18.36
N ARG A 63 -1.16 11.53 -18.08
CA ARG A 63 -2.07 11.99 -17.02
C ARG A 63 -1.88 11.22 -15.72
N MET A 64 -2.44 11.76 -14.65
CA MET A 64 -2.42 11.14 -13.33
C MET A 64 -3.80 11.21 -12.67
N SER A 65 -4.01 10.35 -11.67
CA SER A 65 -5.18 10.43 -10.80
C SER A 65 -4.80 10.38 -9.33
N VAL A 66 -5.71 10.80 -8.46
CA VAL A 66 -5.61 10.47 -7.05
C VAL A 66 -6.15 9.07 -6.86
N PHE A 67 -5.56 8.29 -5.95
CA PHE A 67 -6.19 7.10 -5.39
C PHE A 67 -6.49 7.34 -3.90
N PRO A 68 -7.69 7.82 -3.54
CA PRO A 68 -7.99 8.26 -2.19
C PRO A 68 -8.34 7.10 -1.23
N ARG A 69 -8.79 7.46 -0.02
CA ARG A 69 -9.61 6.61 0.84
C ARG A 69 -11.03 7.18 0.95
N ALA A 70 -12.03 6.34 0.79
CA ALA A 70 -13.44 6.73 0.86
C ALA A 70 -14.32 5.50 1.12
N GLY A 71 -15.24 5.63 2.08
CA GLY A 71 -16.16 4.56 2.45
C GLY A 71 -17.20 5.07 3.45
N THR A 72 -18.45 4.69 3.26
CA THR A 72 -19.56 4.99 4.18
C THR A 72 -20.52 3.81 4.17
N PRO A 73 -21.21 3.48 5.28
CA PRO A 73 -21.95 2.23 5.36
C PRO A 73 -23.23 2.18 4.53
N ILE A 74 -23.85 3.33 4.26
CA ILE A 74 -25.15 3.43 3.59
C ILE A 74 -24.91 3.46 2.07
N LEU A 75 -25.55 2.56 1.32
CA LEU A 75 -25.30 2.36 -0.12
C LEU A 75 -25.51 3.64 -0.93
N GLU A 76 -26.63 4.32 -0.72
CA GLU A 76 -27.00 5.54 -1.46
C GLU A 76 -26.00 6.67 -1.20
N LYS A 77 -25.54 6.79 0.05
CA LYS A 77 -24.47 7.74 0.41
C LYS A 77 -23.12 7.34 -0.16
N MET A 78 -22.84 6.04 -0.27
CA MET A 78 -21.61 5.55 -0.91
C MET A 78 -21.61 5.85 -2.40
N ILE A 79 -22.74 5.70 -3.08
CA ILE A 79 -22.91 6.10 -4.49
C ILE A 79 -22.68 7.61 -4.63
N GLU A 80 -23.33 8.43 -3.79
CA GLU A 80 -23.18 9.88 -3.83
C GLU A 80 -21.74 10.35 -3.58
N LEU A 81 -21.04 9.69 -2.64
CA LEU A 81 -19.63 9.91 -2.36
C LEU A 81 -18.77 9.58 -3.58
N CYS A 82 -18.97 8.42 -4.20
CA CYS A 82 -18.18 8.00 -5.36
C CYS A 82 -18.45 8.88 -6.60
N GLN A 83 -19.69 9.33 -6.79
CA GLN A 83 -20.02 10.32 -7.83
C GLN A 83 -19.28 11.64 -7.58
N GLY A 84 -19.26 12.15 -6.35
CA GLY A 84 -18.49 13.35 -5.99
C GLY A 84 -16.97 13.21 -6.24
N LEU A 85 -16.40 12.05 -5.92
CA LEU A 85 -15.00 11.75 -6.27
C LEU A 85 -14.79 11.76 -7.78
N ARG A 86 -15.68 11.13 -8.54
CA ARG A 86 -15.62 11.10 -10.01
C ARG A 86 -15.69 12.50 -10.61
N ASP A 87 -16.61 13.34 -10.12
CA ASP A 87 -16.76 14.76 -10.50
C ASP A 87 -15.54 15.61 -10.14
N SER A 88 -14.70 15.13 -9.22
CA SER A 88 -13.42 15.75 -8.84
C SER A 88 -12.26 15.29 -9.73
N GLY A 89 -12.51 14.42 -10.71
CA GLY A 89 -11.52 13.87 -11.63
C GLY A 89 -10.83 12.59 -11.16
N VAL A 90 -11.31 11.97 -10.08
CA VAL A 90 -10.82 10.66 -9.61
C VAL A 90 -11.37 9.57 -10.53
N VAL A 91 -10.49 8.76 -11.12
CA VAL A 91 -10.87 7.61 -11.98
C VAL A 91 -10.56 6.26 -11.31
N LEU A 92 -9.84 6.30 -10.18
CA LEU A 92 -9.42 5.16 -9.37
C LEU A 92 -10.10 5.28 -8.01
N ILE A 93 -11.27 4.66 -7.83
CA ILE A 93 -12.11 4.89 -6.65
C ILE A 93 -11.93 3.74 -5.64
N PRO A 94 -11.60 4.06 -4.37
CA PRO A 94 -11.56 3.06 -3.31
C PRO A 94 -12.98 2.68 -2.87
N VAL A 95 -13.12 1.46 -2.40
CA VAL A 95 -14.18 1.03 -1.49
C VAL A 95 -13.52 0.70 -0.18
N THR A 96 -13.32 1.72 0.66
CA THR A 96 -12.64 1.57 1.96
C THR A 96 -13.56 0.86 2.93
N THR A 97 -13.18 -0.34 3.31
CA THR A 97 -13.98 -1.22 4.17
C THR A 97 -13.91 -0.77 5.62
N ASP A 98 -14.99 -0.92 6.38
CA ASP A 98 -14.97 -0.59 7.82
C ASP A 98 -14.05 -1.53 8.63
N SER A 99 -13.59 -1.06 9.78
CA SER A 99 -12.64 -1.79 10.62
C SER A 99 -13.20 -3.11 11.18
N TYR A 100 -14.51 -3.23 11.41
CA TYR A 100 -15.10 -4.46 11.96
C TYR A 100 -15.17 -5.55 10.90
N THR A 101 -15.49 -5.22 9.66
CA THR A 101 -15.41 -6.15 8.52
C THR A 101 -13.98 -6.67 8.34
N ARG A 102 -12.95 -5.82 8.49
CA ARG A 102 -11.53 -6.24 8.41
C ARG A 102 -11.15 -7.26 9.49
N LEU A 103 -11.86 -7.24 10.63
CA LEU A 103 -11.68 -8.15 11.76
C LEU A 103 -12.64 -9.36 11.72
N GLY A 104 -13.44 -9.50 10.66
CA GLY A 104 -14.39 -10.61 10.52
C GLY A 104 -15.63 -10.52 11.42
N GLN A 105 -15.94 -9.34 11.98
CA GLN A 105 -17.05 -9.14 12.92
C GLN A 105 -18.38 -8.85 12.21
N TYR A 106 -18.79 -9.70 11.27
CA TYR A 106 -19.90 -9.45 10.35
C TYR A 106 -21.28 -9.30 11.04
N GLU A 107 -21.53 -10.05 12.12
CA GLU A 107 -22.77 -9.92 12.91
C GLU A 107 -22.88 -8.54 13.57
N LYS A 108 -21.78 -8.04 14.12
CA LYS A 108 -21.71 -6.70 14.71
C LYS A 108 -21.93 -5.62 13.67
N VAL A 109 -21.33 -5.79 12.49
CA VAL A 109 -21.51 -4.90 11.35
C VAL A 109 -22.99 -4.86 10.93
N GLU A 110 -23.68 -6.01 10.90
CA GLU A 110 -25.09 -6.08 10.55
C GLU A 110 -25.98 -5.27 11.50
N GLY A 111 -25.78 -5.42 12.82
CA GLY A 111 -26.52 -4.65 13.81
C GLY A 111 -26.29 -3.13 13.68
N ILE A 112 -25.04 -2.72 13.42
CA ILE A 112 -24.72 -1.30 13.21
C ILE A 112 -25.30 -0.79 11.88
N LEU A 113 -25.29 -1.61 10.83
CA LEU A 113 -25.82 -1.26 9.51
C LEU A 113 -27.35 -1.04 9.56
N GLN A 114 -28.07 -1.85 10.32
CA GLN A 114 -29.51 -1.65 10.56
C GLN A 114 -29.78 -0.28 11.21
N GLU A 115 -28.99 0.09 12.21
CA GLU A 115 -29.08 1.40 12.86
C GLU A 115 -28.70 2.56 11.92
N CYS A 116 -27.67 2.36 11.07
CA CYS A 116 -27.31 3.33 10.04
C CYS A 116 -28.46 3.57 9.06
N ASN A 117 -29.13 2.51 8.61
CA ASN A 117 -30.27 2.60 7.70
C ASN A 117 -31.49 3.24 8.38
N ARG A 118 -31.72 2.95 9.66
CA ARG A 118 -32.83 3.52 10.45
C ARG A 118 -32.67 5.03 10.69
N THR A 119 -31.45 5.48 10.97
CA THR A 119 -31.18 6.87 11.38
C THR A 119 -30.61 7.75 10.26
N GLY A 120 -30.14 7.14 9.18
CA GLY A 120 -29.36 7.80 8.14
C GLY A 120 -27.94 8.22 8.59
N LYS A 121 -27.51 7.90 9.82
CA LYS A 121 -26.19 8.29 10.33
C LYS A 121 -25.14 7.22 10.00
N ALA A 122 -23.95 7.64 9.56
CA ALA A 122 -22.84 6.73 9.33
C ALA A 122 -22.15 6.39 10.66
N LEU A 123 -22.38 5.18 11.17
CA LEU A 123 -21.79 4.69 12.43
C LEU A 123 -20.62 3.71 12.20
N LEU A 124 -20.27 3.45 10.95
CA LEU A 124 -19.09 2.70 10.54
C LEU A 124 -18.12 3.65 9.82
N ASN A 125 -16.83 3.40 9.97
CA ASN A 125 -15.76 4.19 9.34
C ASN A 125 -15.44 3.75 7.89
N GLY A 126 -16.35 3.02 7.25
CA GLY A 126 -16.16 2.47 5.91
C GLY A 126 -17.40 1.74 5.37
N TYR A 127 -17.28 1.20 4.16
CA TYR A 127 -18.33 0.45 3.47
C TYR A 127 -18.26 -1.05 3.84
N PRO A 128 -19.32 -1.63 4.44
CA PRO A 128 -19.31 -3.02 4.89
C PRO A 128 -19.59 -3.99 3.72
N ILE A 129 -18.63 -4.12 2.81
CA ILE A 129 -18.78 -4.85 1.54
C ILE A 129 -19.26 -6.30 1.70
N ILE A 130 -18.82 -7.00 2.76
CA ILE A 130 -19.25 -8.37 3.04
C ILE A 130 -20.74 -8.40 3.38
N ASN A 131 -21.21 -7.54 4.28
CA ASN A 131 -22.63 -7.46 4.65
C ASN A 131 -23.51 -6.91 3.52
N GLN A 132 -22.98 -6.01 2.69
CA GLN A 132 -23.74 -5.46 1.56
C GLN A 132 -23.89 -6.47 0.41
N GLY A 133 -22.93 -7.39 0.26
CA GLY A 133 -22.99 -8.48 -0.72
C GLY A 133 -22.81 -8.03 -2.17
N VAL A 134 -22.82 -9.01 -3.07
CA VAL A 134 -22.53 -8.81 -4.50
C VAL A 134 -23.53 -7.87 -5.12
N LYS A 135 -24.82 -8.07 -4.86
CA LYS A 135 -25.89 -7.33 -5.55
C LYS A 135 -25.85 -5.83 -5.26
N LYS A 136 -25.68 -5.43 -4.00
CA LYS A 136 -25.65 -4.01 -3.63
C LYS A 136 -24.35 -3.34 -4.03
N THR A 137 -23.22 -4.03 -3.87
CA THR A 137 -21.94 -3.49 -4.30
C THR A 137 -21.83 -3.39 -5.82
N ARG A 138 -22.46 -4.30 -6.58
CA ARG A 138 -22.57 -4.17 -8.03
C ARG A 138 -23.35 -2.93 -8.45
N LYS A 139 -24.47 -2.61 -7.78
CA LYS A 139 -25.19 -1.34 -8.00
C LYS A 139 -24.28 -0.12 -7.82
N LEU A 140 -23.40 -0.12 -6.83
CA LEU A 140 -22.41 0.94 -6.64
C LEU A 140 -21.46 1.03 -7.85
N VAL A 141 -20.88 -0.10 -8.27
CA VAL A 141 -19.96 -0.15 -9.42
C VAL A 141 -20.65 0.32 -10.70
N GLU A 142 -21.89 -0.08 -10.95
CA GLU A 142 -22.67 0.32 -12.13
C GLU A 142 -22.98 1.83 -12.15
N SER A 143 -23.18 2.43 -10.98
CA SER A 143 -23.60 3.84 -10.84
C SER A 143 -22.52 4.88 -11.13
N VAL A 144 -21.25 4.49 -11.30
CA VAL A 144 -20.13 5.40 -11.52
C VAL A 144 -19.18 4.86 -12.60
N ASP A 145 -18.77 5.72 -13.52
CA ASP A 145 -17.75 5.42 -14.53
C ASP A 145 -16.33 5.56 -13.95
N ALA A 146 -15.88 4.56 -13.20
CA ALA A 146 -14.53 4.51 -12.64
C ALA A 146 -14.08 3.05 -12.39
N ALA A 147 -12.77 2.83 -12.28
CA ALA A 147 -12.24 1.57 -11.79
C ALA A 147 -12.25 1.56 -10.27
N PHE A 148 -12.82 0.50 -9.68
CA PHE A 148 -12.97 0.37 -8.24
C PHE A 148 -11.97 -0.63 -7.63
N SER A 149 -11.46 -0.29 -6.44
CA SER A 149 -10.57 -1.14 -5.63
C SER A 149 -11.16 -1.38 -4.24
N PRO A 150 -11.30 -2.63 -3.75
CA PRO A 150 -11.56 -2.83 -2.34
C PRO A 150 -10.33 -2.35 -1.57
N ARG A 151 -10.52 -1.66 -0.45
CA ARG A 151 -9.44 -1.13 0.39
C ARG A 151 -9.61 -1.65 1.82
N GLY A 152 -8.75 -2.58 2.22
CA GLY A 152 -8.78 -3.29 3.50
C GLY A 152 -9.29 -4.74 3.42
N ALA A 153 -10.58 -4.94 3.13
CA ALA A 153 -11.17 -6.28 3.05
C ALA A 153 -12.36 -6.33 2.07
N GLY A 154 -12.47 -7.40 1.28
CA GLY A 154 -13.60 -7.57 0.36
C GLY A 154 -13.69 -8.95 -0.27
N GLY A 155 -12.57 -9.66 -0.34
CA GLY A 155 -12.53 -11.05 -0.80
C GLY A 155 -13.14 -11.21 -2.18
N GLU A 156 -13.72 -12.38 -2.44
CA GLU A 156 -14.35 -12.68 -3.73
C GLU A 156 -15.67 -11.93 -3.94
N ILE A 157 -16.35 -11.47 -2.88
CA ILE A 157 -17.55 -10.62 -2.99
C ILE A 157 -17.22 -9.33 -3.75
N ALA A 158 -16.07 -8.71 -3.47
CA ALA A 158 -15.62 -7.53 -4.20
C ALA A 158 -15.42 -7.81 -5.69
N ILE A 159 -14.77 -8.93 -6.01
CA ILE A 159 -14.52 -9.34 -7.40
C ILE A 159 -15.84 -9.61 -8.11
N ALA A 160 -16.74 -10.42 -7.52
CA ALA A 160 -18.04 -10.71 -8.11
C ALA A 160 -18.90 -9.44 -8.28
N SER A 161 -18.66 -8.40 -7.50
CA SER A 161 -19.35 -7.10 -7.63
C SER A 161 -18.83 -6.23 -8.77
N GLY A 162 -17.69 -6.58 -9.39
CA GLY A 162 -17.06 -5.80 -10.46
C GLY A 162 -15.95 -4.85 -10.00
N LEU A 163 -15.44 -5.00 -8.77
CA LEU A 163 -14.19 -4.32 -8.40
C LEU A 163 -13.05 -5.03 -9.13
N THR A 164 -12.18 -4.27 -9.79
CA THR A 164 -11.18 -4.79 -10.75
C THR A 164 -9.77 -4.84 -10.17
N THR A 165 -9.68 -4.71 -8.85
CA THR A 165 -8.49 -5.03 -8.07
C THR A 165 -8.80 -5.96 -6.92
N PHE A 166 -7.75 -6.45 -6.28
CA PHE A 166 -7.87 -7.26 -5.09
C PHE A 166 -6.86 -6.88 -4.01
N GLU A 167 -7.41 -6.33 -2.93
CA GLU A 167 -6.70 -6.02 -1.70
C GLU A 167 -7.26 -6.92 -0.60
N GLU A 168 -6.69 -8.12 -0.43
CA GLU A 168 -6.99 -8.93 0.75
C GLU A 168 -5.97 -8.68 1.86
N SER A 169 -6.44 -8.05 2.94
CA SER A 169 -5.83 -7.97 4.27
C SER A 169 -4.32 -7.71 4.30
N MET A 170 -3.91 -6.72 3.51
CA MET A 170 -2.76 -5.85 3.76
C MET A 170 -1.39 -6.52 3.88
N GLY A 171 -1.13 -7.73 3.36
CA GLY A 171 0.24 -8.27 3.25
C GLY A 171 1.12 -8.04 4.48
N PHE A 172 2.35 -7.56 4.27
CA PHE A 172 3.24 -7.16 5.37
C PHE A 172 2.73 -5.98 6.20
N LEU A 173 1.98 -5.05 5.61
CA LEU A 173 1.34 -3.94 6.31
C LEU A 173 0.35 -4.44 7.39
N GLY A 174 -0.41 -5.50 7.11
CA GLY A 174 -1.34 -6.13 8.04
C GLY A 174 -0.61 -6.84 9.18
N PHE A 175 0.49 -7.52 8.85
CA PHE A 175 1.36 -8.17 9.82
C PHE A 175 2.05 -7.15 10.73
N GLY A 176 2.70 -6.14 10.14
CA GLY A 176 3.58 -5.22 10.84
C GLY A 176 2.87 -4.05 11.52
N SER A 177 1.67 -3.65 11.08
CA SER A 177 1.00 -2.44 11.56
C SER A 177 -0.41 -2.67 12.13
N TYR A 178 -1.08 -3.78 11.79
CA TYR A 178 -2.48 -4.01 12.17
C TYR A 178 -2.73 -5.29 12.98
N SER A 179 -1.69 -6.07 13.26
CA SER A 179 -1.81 -7.28 14.06
C SER A 179 -0.81 -7.30 15.21
N LYS A 180 -1.30 -7.73 16.39
CA LYS A 180 -0.43 -7.94 17.55
C LYS A 180 0.23 -9.32 17.54
N ASN A 181 -0.49 -10.36 17.11
CA ASN A 181 -0.11 -11.76 17.34
C ASN A 181 0.06 -12.60 16.08
N MET A 182 -0.33 -12.09 14.90
CA MET A 182 -0.20 -12.85 13.65
C MET A 182 1.26 -13.19 13.40
N THR A 183 1.53 -14.47 13.19
CA THR A 183 2.85 -14.95 12.83
C THR A 183 3.14 -14.68 11.35
N ILE A 184 4.42 -14.53 11.00
CA ILE A 184 4.82 -14.40 9.59
C ILE A 184 4.41 -15.63 8.76
N ARG A 185 4.30 -16.80 9.40
CA ARG A 185 3.83 -18.04 8.81
C ARG A 185 2.37 -17.95 8.39
N GLU A 186 1.49 -17.50 9.29
CA GLU A 186 0.08 -17.26 8.98
C GLU A 186 -0.10 -16.20 7.89
N LEU A 187 0.72 -15.14 7.92
CA LEU A 187 0.73 -14.14 6.85
C LEU A 187 1.03 -14.79 5.50
N ALA A 188 2.13 -15.55 5.40
CA ALA A 188 2.57 -16.18 4.16
C ALA A 188 1.50 -17.13 3.62
N GLU A 189 0.89 -17.95 4.48
CA GLU A 189 -0.21 -18.83 4.07
C GLU A 189 -1.40 -18.05 3.55
N ARG A 190 -1.86 -17.03 4.30
CA ARG A 190 -3.02 -16.21 3.93
C ARG A 190 -2.77 -15.49 2.61
N TYR A 191 -1.63 -14.82 2.47
CA TYR A 191 -1.25 -14.07 1.27
C TYR A 191 -1.18 -14.97 0.04
N ARG A 192 -0.58 -16.16 0.17
CA ARG A 192 -0.51 -17.13 -0.93
C ARG A 192 -1.90 -17.60 -1.37
N ASN A 193 -2.79 -17.95 -0.44
CA ASN A 193 -4.14 -18.42 -0.80
C ASN A 193 -4.97 -17.29 -1.43
N SER A 194 -4.88 -16.07 -0.90
CA SER A 194 -5.64 -14.94 -1.40
C SER A 194 -5.23 -14.60 -2.84
N ARG A 195 -3.92 -14.59 -3.14
CA ARG A 195 -3.42 -14.37 -4.50
C ARG A 195 -3.81 -15.48 -5.46
N ARG A 196 -3.94 -16.72 -4.99
CA ARG A 196 -4.36 -17.85 -5.84
C ARG A 196 -5.76 -17.67 -6.43
N ILE A 197 -6.71 -17.11 -5.66
CA ILE A 197 -8.07 -16.79 -6.17
C ILE A 197 -7.96 -15.86 -7.38
N ILE A 198 -7.05 -14.89 -7.34
CA ILE A 198 -6.83 -13.95 -8.44
C ILE A 198 -6.20 -14.63 -9.66
N GLY A 199 -5.22 -15.50 -9.42
CA GLY A 199 -4.70 -16.36 -10.49
C GLY A 199 -5.79 -17.22 -11.13
N TRP A 200 -6.79 -17.68 -10.36
CA TRP A 200 -7.90 -18.48 -10.88
C TRP A 200 -8.82 -17.70 -11.82
N TYR A 201 -9.08 -16.43 -11.51
CA TYR A 201 -9.73 -15.49 -12.44
C TYR A 201 -8.86 -15.25 -13.68
N ALA A 202 -7.55 -15.09 -13.51
CA ALA A 202 -6.60 -14.88 -14.61
C ALA A 202 -6.52 -16.08 -15.56
N ASP A 203 -6.57 -17.32 -15.05
CA ASP A 203 -6.62 -18.55 -15.86
C ASP A 203 -7.83 -18.57 -16.82
N ARG A 204 -8.87 -17.79 -16.51
CA ARG A 204 -10.08 -17.64 -17.33
C ARG A 204 -10.13 -16.32 -18.09
N GLY A 205 -9.02 -15.59 -18.17
CA GLY A 205 -8.91 -14.34 -18.93
C GLY A 205 -9.44 -13.11 -18.21
N VAL A 206 -9.68 -13.17 -16.89
CA VAL A 206 -10.01 -11.99 -16.07
C VAL A 206 -8.75 -11.53 -15.35
N ILE A 207 -8.14 -10.46 -15.85
CA ILE A 207 -6.96 -9.85 -15.22
C ILE A 207 -7.43 -8.81 -14.20
N LEU A 208 -7.23 -9.13 -12.92
CA LEU A 208 -7.41 -8.19 -11.81
C LEU A 208 -6.06 -7.61 -11.41
N CYS A 209 -6.03 -6.32 -11.11
CA CYS A 209 -4.83 -5.68 -10.63
C CYS A 209 -4.69 -5.89 -9.11
N CYS A 210 -3.47 -5.88 -8.57
CA CYS A 210 -3.29 -5.81 -7.12
C CYS A 210 -2.25 -4.77 -6.77
N ASP A 211 -2.51 -4.05 -5.69
CA ASP A 211 -1.51 -3.26 -5.04
C ASP A 211 -0.55 -4.14 -4.22
N LEU A 212 0.66 -3.62 -4.14
CA LEU A 212 1.72 -4.09 -3.25
C LEU A 212 1.96 -2.97 -2.24
N HIS A 213 1.95 -3.28 -0.96
CA HIS A 213 2.10 -2.28 0.13
C HIS A 213 3.45 -2.37 0.81
N GLY A 214 4.06 -3.56 0.79
CA GLY A 214 5.26 -3.87 1.54
C GLY A 214 5.04 -3.73 3.04
N TRP A 215 6.14 -3.62 3.79
CA TRP A 215 6.11 -3.38 5.22
C TRP A 215 6.28 -1.90 5.49
N LEU A 216 5.19 -1.19 5.79
CA LEU A 216 5.26 0.24 6.13
C LEU A 216 5.87 0.39 7.53
N PRO A 217 7.01 1.09 7.68
CA PRO A 217 7.56 1.38 9.01
C PRO A 217 6.67 2.38 9.75
N SER A 218 6.56 2.23 11.07
CA SER A 218 5.86 3.20 11.93
C SER A 218 6.76 4.40 12.30
N ALA A 219 7.97 4.48 11.75
CA ALA A 219 9.02 5.46 12.08
C ALA A 219 9.63 6.12 10.82
N PRO A 220 10.33 7.27 10.94
CA PRO A 220 11.18 7.82 9.89
C PRO A 220 12.34 6.89 9.52
N PHE A 221 12.08 5.93 8.64
CA PHE A 221 12.95 4.80 8.36
C PHE A 221 13.17 4.62 6.84
N PRO A 222 14.39 4.22 6.39
CA PRO A 222 14.64 3.95 4.98
C PRO A 222 13.70 2.87 4.41
N LEU A 223 13.33 2.98 3.14
CA LEU A 223 12.36 2.06 2.55
C LEU A 223 12.93 0.74 2.02
N SER A 224 14.22 0.44 2.16
CA SER A 224 14.75 -0.83 1.61
C SER A 224 14.05 -2.07 2.17
N VAL A 225 13.71 -2.12 3.47
CA VAL A 225 12.87 -3.19 4.04
C VAL A 225 11.47 -3.23 3.42
N ASN A 226 10.84 -2.08 3.22
CA ASN A 226 9.54 -1.99 2.55
C ASN A 226 9.61 -2.53 1.11
N ILE A 227 10.64 -2.14 0.36
CA ILE A 227 10.85 -2.51 -1.04
C ILE A 227 11.13 -4.00 -1.18
N VAL A 228 11.91 -4.59 -0.27
CA VAL A 228 12.09 -6.05 -0.17
C VAL A 228 10.73 -6.75 -0.05
N CYS A 229 9.86 -6.25 0.83
CA CYS A 229 8.53 -6.79 1.03
C CYS A 229 7.64 -6.63 -0.21
N LEU A 230 7.72 -5.50 -0.93
CA LEU A 230 7.03 -5.32 -2.22
C LEU A 230 7.45 -6.38 -3.25
N ILE A 231 8.75 -6.73 -3.29
CA ILE A 231 9.28 -7.75 -4.20
C ILE A 231 8.82 -9.15 -3.81
N ILE A 232 8.85 -9.50 -2.52
CA ILE A 232 8.32 -10.77 -2.00
C ILE A 232 6.84 -10.92 -2.35
N GLU A 233 6.06 -9.87 -2.10
CA GLU A 233 4.64 -9.79 -2.45
C GLU A 233 4.42 -10.00 -3.96
N ALA A 234 5.20 -9.33 -4.82
CA ALA A 234 5.09 -9.43 -6.27
C ALA A 234 5.42 -10.83 -6.81
N VAL A 235 6.54 -11.41 -6.39
CA VAL A 235 6.98 -12.75 -6.80
C VAL A 235 5.96 -13.80 -6.35
N THR A 236 5.47 -13.70 -5.12
CA THR A 236 4.44 -14.60 -4.60
C THR A 236 3.14 -14.47 -5.40
N ALA A 237 2.69 -13.25 -5.68
CA ALA A 237 1.50 -13.01 -6.47
C ALA A 237 1.61 -13.64 -7.87
N ALA A 238 2.73 -13.41 -8.56
CA ALA A 238 2.98 -13.96 -9.89
C ALA A 238 3.00 -15.49 -9.91
N GLU A 239 3.64 -16.15 -8.94
CA GLU A 239 3.63 -17.61 -8.79
C GLU A 239 2.21 -18.17 -8.59
N GLN A 240 1.35 -17.41 -7.91
CA GLN A 240 -0.04 -17.79 -7.72
C GLN A 240 -0.94 -17.50 -8.94
N GLY A 241 -0.39 -16.94 -10.02
CA GLY A 241 -1.05 -16.75 -11.30
C GLY A 241 -1.47 -15.30 -11.62
N GLN A 242 -1.14 -14.32 -10.76
CA GLN A 242 -1.48 -12.93 -11.05
C GLN A 242 -0.73 -12.35 -12.24
N LYS A 243 -1.42 -11.49 -12.98
CA LYS A 243 -0.91 -10.89 -14.22
C LYS A 243 -0.75 -9.38 -14.17
N ALA A 244 -1.25 -8.67 -13.16
CA ALA A 244 -1.15 -7.21 -13.06
C ALA A 244 -0.93 -6.75 -11.62
N LEU A 245 0.11 -5.93 -11.44
CA LEU A 245 0.57 -5.43 -10.14
C LEU A 245 0.89 -3.93 -10.21
N TYR A 246 0.75 -3.21 -9.11
CA TYR A 246 1.35 -1.88 -8.95
C TYR A 246 1.87 -1.68 -7.52
N PRO A 247 3.12 -1.20 -7.35
CA PRO A 247 3.61 -0.82 -6.04
C PRO A 247 3.00 0.50 -5.55
N ILE A 248 2.63 0.51 -4.28
CA ILE A 248 2.47 1.73 -3.50
C ILE A 248 3.83 2.08 -2.90
N VAL A 249 4.35 3.25 -3.24
CA VAL A 249 5.69 3.70 -2.81
C VAL A 249 5.53 4.82 -1.79
N HIS A 250 5.85 4.55 -0.53
CA HIS A 250 5.68 5.53 0.54
C HIS A 250 6.65 6.72 0.33
N CYS A 251 6.16 7.95 0.40
CA CYS A 251 7.01 9.14 0.36
C CYS A 251 7.35 9.51 1.81
N MET A 252 8.61 9.47 2.25
CA MET A 252 8.99 9.81 3.62
C MET A 252 9.29 11.30 3.80
N GLY A 253 9.23 12.09 2.72
CA GLY A 253 9.25 13.54 2.73
C GLY A 253 10.50 14.15 2.14
N ASN A 254 11.62 13.44 2.01
CA ASN A 254 12.78 13.98 1.29
C ASN A 254 12.59 13.74 -0.21
N MET A 255 12.33 14.80 -0.98
CA MET A 255 11.99 14.69 -2.40
C MET A 255 13.02 13.91 -3.24
N VAL A 256 14.32 14.10 -3.00
CA VAL A 256 15.37 13.37 -3.74
C VAL A 256 15.26 11.87 -3.49
N GLN A 257 15.14 11.49 -2.22
CA GLN A 257 15.04 10.11 -1.79
C GLN A 257 13.71 9.47 -2.23
N ASP A 258 12.60 10.19 -2.09
CA ASP A 258 11.27 9.72 -2.50
C ASP A 258 11.22 9.49 -4.03
N MET A 259 11.72 10.43 -4.82
CA MET A 259 11.81 10.29 -6.29
C MET A 259 12.71 9.12 -6.69
N ALA A 260 13.84 8.92 -6.00
CA ALA A 260 14.72 7.77 -6.22
C ALA A 260 13.98 6.46 -5.97
N TRP A 261 13.22 6.34 -4.89
CA TRP A 261 12.42 5.15 -4.61
C TRP A 261 11.30 4.92 -5.63
N ILE A 262 10.56 5.96 -6.01
CA ILE A 262 9.47 5.85 -6.99
C ILE A 262 9.96 5.31 -8.34
N LYS A 263 11.17 5.70 -8.75
CA LYS A 263 11.82 5.22 -9.97
C LYS A 263 12.43 3.83 -9.82
N LEU A 264 13.07 3.54 -8.68
CA LEU A 264 13.77 2.30 -8.41
C LEU A 264 12.82 1.09 -8.27
N VAL A 265 11.73 1.25 -7.52
CA VAL A 265 10.83 0.14 -7.13
C VAL A 265 10.29 -0.66 -8.34
N PRO A 266 9.67 -0.05 -9.37
CA PRO A 266 9.17 -0.82 -10.51
C PRO A 266 10.28 -1.56 -11.26
N ARG A 267 11.50 -1.01 -11.31
CA ARG A 267 12.66 -1.66 -11.93
C ARG A 267 13.06 -2.92 -11.16
N LEU A 268 13.20 -2.83 -9.84
CA LEU A 268 13.56 -3.98 -9.01
C LEU A 268 12.46 -5.05 -9.01
N ILE A 269 11.18 -4.68 -8.93
CA ILE A 269 10.09 -5.65 -9.03
C ILE A 269 10.15 -6.39 -10.38
N ARG A 270 10.35 -5.67 -11.49
CA ARG A 270 10.47 -6.28 -12.82
C ARG A 270 11.64 -7.25 -12.90
N GLU A 271 12.79 -6.85 -12.38
CA GLU A 271 14.00 -7.68 -12.37
C GLU A 271 13.80 -8.99 -11.59
N TYR A 272 13.19 -8.92 -10.40
CA TYR A 272 12.96 -10.12 -9.60
C TYR A 272 11.85 -11.00 -10.17
N LEU A 273 10.76 -10.42 -10.70
CA LEU A 273 9.78 -11.22 -11.45
C LEU A 273 10.45 -11.96 -12.62
N ASP A 274 11.38 -11.31 -13.32
CA ASP A 274 12.15 -11.90 -14.41
C ASP A 274 13.11 -13.01 -13.95
N LYS A 275 13.82 -12.79 -12.83
CA LYS A 275 14.73 -13.77 -12.20
C LYS A 275 13.99 -15.05 -11.82
N PHE A 276 12.72 -14.94 -11.42
CA PHE A 276 11.86 -16.07 -11.10
C PHE A 276 11.05 -16.61 -12.31
N GLY A 277 11.20 -16.03 -13.50
CA GLY A 277 10.61 -16.53 -14.74
C GLY A 277 9.23 -15.97 -15.10
N TYR A 278 8.68 -15.00 -14.38
CA TYR A 278 7.34 -14.44 -14.59
C TYR A 278 7.33 -13.28 -15.60
N LYS A 279 7.51 -13.59 -16.88
CA LYS A 279 7.59 -12.58 -17.94
C LYS A 279 6.26 -11.92 -18.32
N ASP A 280 5.14 -12.54 -17.96
CA ASP A 280 3.80 -12.11 -18.36
C ASP A 280 3.02 -11.34 -17.27
N CYS A 281 3.65 -11.06 -16.12
CA CYS A 281 3.08 -10.25 -15.05
C CYS A 281 3.42 -8.78 -15.26
N MET A 282 2.44 -7.91 -15.54
CA MET A 282 2.67 -6.49 -15.81
C MET A 282 2.77 -5.64 -14.55
N ILE A 283 3.63 -4.61 -14.59
CA ILE A 283 3.68 -3.54 -13.58
C ILE A 283 2.90 -2.34 -14.12
N THR A 284 1.62 -2.26 -13.76
CA THR A 284 0.63 -1.36 -14.39
C THR A 284 0.88 0.12 -14.12
N GLY A 285 1.68 0.43 -13.11
CA GLY A 285 2.09 1.78 -12.76
C GLY A 285 2.75 1.85 -11.39
N THR A 286 3.00 3.06 -10.91
CA THR A 286 3.41 3.33 -9.53
C THR A 286 2.40 4.27 -8.87
N CYS A 287 2.23 4.11 -7.56
CA CYS A 287 1.34 4.93 -6.75
C CYS A 287 2.07 5.46 -5.50
N PRO A 288 2.73 6.63 -5.57
CA PRO A 288 3.36 7.20 -4.39
C PRO A 288 2.33 7.50 -3.31
N ALA A 289 2.66 7.26 -2.04
CA ALA A 289 1.74 7.43 -0.93
C ALA A 289 2.17 8.54 0.03
N GLN A 290 1.20 9.30 0.52
CA GLN A 290 1.41 10.31 1.55
C GLN A 290 1.76 9.65 2.89
N THR A 291 3.03 9.71 3.28
CA THR A 291 3.56 9.17 4.53
C THR A 291 4.58 10.10 5.20
N PRO A 292 4.72 10.08 6.54
CA PRO A 292 3.94 9.33 7.50
C PRO A 292 2.47 9.77 7.56
N LEU A 293 1.59 8.85 7.94
CA LEU A 293 0.15 9.10 8.12
C LEU A 293 -0.17 9.79 9.45
N PHE A 294 0.74 9.69 10.40
CA PHE A 294 0.65 10.35 11.69
C PHE A 294 2.07 10.59 12.20
N PRO A 295 2.32 11.71 12.88
CA PRO A 295 1.44 12.87 13.05
C PRO A 295 1.28 13.67 11.74
N VAL A 296 0.16 14.37 11.60
CA VAL A 296 -0.14 15.23 10.44
C VAL A 296 -0.49 16.64 10.89
N ALA A 297 -0.32 17.61 9.99
CA ALA A 297 -0.73 18.98 10.27
C ALA A 297 -2.25 19.05 10.52
N MET A 298 -2.64 19.75 11.58
CA MET A 298 -4.04 19.88 12.00
C MET A 298 -4.69 21.17 11.48
N ASP A 299 -3.89 22.18 11.12
CA ASP A 299 -4.41 23.40 10.50
C ASP A 299 -4.66 23.19 9.00
N LEU A 300 -5.65 23.90 8.47
CA LEU A 300 -6.09 23.74 7.09
C LEU A 300 -4.96 24.02 6.08
N GLY A 301 -4.12 25.02 6.35
CA GLY A 301 -3.01 25.39 5.48
C GLY A 301 -1.96 24.28 5.40
N GLY A 302 -1.53 23.75 6.54
CA GLY A 302 -0.60 22.63 6.64
C GLY A 302 -1.15 21.34 6.02
N ALA A 303 -2.44 21.05 6.22
CA ALA A 303 -3.09 19.88 5.63
C ALA A 303 -3.07 19.92 4.08
N PHE A 304 -3.42 21.06 3.48
CA PHE A 304 -3.28 21.26 2.03
C PHE A 304 -1.82 21.22 1.59
N ALA A 305 -0.91 21.89 2.32
CA ALA A 305 0.50 21.94 1.96
C ALA A 305 1.11 20.54 1.86
N TYR A 306 0.81 19.66 2.81
CA TYR A 306 1.34 18.31 2.82
C TYR A 306 0.76 17.44 1.69
N LEU A 307 -0.56 17.48 1.49
CA LEU A 307 -1.23 16.81 0.37
C LEU A 307 -0.65 17.25 -0.97
N ASN A 308 -0.50 18.57 -1.16
CA ASN A 308 0.02 19.16 -2.39
C ASN A 308 1.51 18.87 -2.59
N TYR A 309 2.30 18.81 -1.52
CA TYR A 309 3.70 18.41 -1.57
C TYR A 309 3.86 17.01 -2.15
N VAL A 310 3.11 16.04 -1.62
CA VAL A 310 3.18 14.66 -2.14
C VAL A 310 2.62 14.56 -3.56
N SER A 311 1.58 15.36 -3.88
CA SER A 311 1.05 15.47 -5.24
C SER A 311 2.12 15.96 -6.23
N MET A 312 2.92 16.96 -5.82
CA MET A 312 4.04 17.47 -6.61
C MET A 312 5.11 16.39 -6.82
N VAL A 313 5.51 15.67 -5.75
CA VAL A 313 6.48 14.56 -5.86
C VAL A 313 6.02 13.50 -6.86
N GLY A 314 4.74 13.11 -6.79
CA GLY A 314 4.16 12.15 -7.74
C GLY A 314 4.16 12.65 -9.18
N ALA A 315 3.78 13.91 -9.39
CA ALA A 315 3.76 14.54 -10.72
C ALA A 315 5.14 14.62 -11.37
N LEU A 316 6.15 15.06 -10.61
CA LEU A 316 7.54 15.16 -11.03
C LEU A 316 8.16 13.78 -11.30
N SER A 317 7.76 12.76 -10.52
CA SER A 317 8.22 11.38 -10.70
C SER A 317 7.52 10.62 -11.84
N LYS A 318 6.57 11.27 -12.51
CA LYS A 318 5.78 10.67 -13.60
C LYS A 318 5.02 9.40 -13.19
N ALA A 319 4.53 9.36 -11.95
CA ALA A 319 3.70 8.27 -11.45
C ALA A 319 2.33 8.21 -12.18
N ASN A 320 1.57 7.13 -11.99
CA ASN A 320 0.25 6.96 -12.59
C ASN A 320 -0.86 7.50 -11.69
N ALA A 321 -0.68 7.31 -10.38
CA ALA A 321 -1.59 7.80 -9.37
C ALA A 321 -0.83 8.20 -8.11
N VAL A 322 -1.50 8.85 -7.16
CA VAL A 322 -0.94 9.17 -5.84
C VAL A 322 -1.95 8.77 -4.76
N ASP A 323 -1.54 7.98 -3.77
CA ASP A 323 -2.34 7.64 -2.59
C ASP A 323 -2.30 8.79 -1.58
N LEU A 324 -3.35 9.62 -1.61
CA LEU A 324 -3.46 10.82 -0.80
C LEU A 324 -4.47 10.65 0.32
N ARG A 325 -4.27 11.42 1.39
CA ARG A 325 -5.30 11.67 2.41
C ARG A 325 -5.99 13.00 2.12
N SER A 326 -7.20 13.16 2.63
CA SER A 326 -7.89 14.45 2.58
C SER A 326 -7.30 15.43 3.59
N ILE A 327 -7.67 16.70 3.47
CA ILE A 327 -7.36 17.73 4.47
C ILE A 327 -7.88 17.44 5.89
N ASP A 328 -8.85 16.53 6.04
CA ASP A 328 -9.41 16.14 7.34
C ASP A 328 -8.65 14.96 8.00
N GLU A 329 -7.52 14.49 7.45
CA GLU A 329 -6.84 13.28 7.97
C GLU A 329 -6.54 13.36 9.48
N GLY A 330 -6.14 14.54 9.97
CA GLY A 330 -5.89 14.76 11.38
C GLY A 330 -7.16 14.83 12.25
N ALA A 331 -8.31 15.09 11.64
CA ALA A 331 -9.58 15.32 12.33
C ALA A 331 -10.50 14.08 12.35
N GLY A 332 -10.52 13.26 11.29
CA GLY A 332 -11.36 12.06 11.23
C GLY A 332 -11.69 11.59 9.80
N VAL A 333 -12.78 10.83 9.67
CA VAL A 333 -13.26 10.36 8.35
C VAL A 333 -13.78 11.56 7.55
N PRO A 334 -13.24 11.82 6.34
CA PRO A 334 -13.62 12.99 5.56
C PRO A 334 -15.05 12.94 5.06
N THR A 335 -15.62 14.12 4.91
CA THR A 335 -16.89 14.32 4.21
C THR A 335 -16.69 14.23 2.69
N LYS A 336 -17.79 14.20 1.93
CA LYS A 336 -17.74 14.32 0.46
C LYS A 336 -17.10 15.63 0.02
N ASP A 337 -17.42 16.74 0.68
CA ASP A 337 -16.93 18.07 0.30
C ASP A 337 -15.43 18.23 0.57
N THR A 338 -14.96 17.72 1.71
CA THR A 338 -13.52 17.79 2.07
C THR A 338 -12.69 16.87 1.19
N ASN A 339 -13.20 15.70 0.80
CA ASN A 339 -12.60 14.89 -0.27
C ASN A 339 -12.55 15.65 -1.60
N THR A 340 -13.66 16.26 -2.02
CA THR A 340 -13.79 16.98 -3.29
C THR A 340 -12.76 18.09 -3.42
N VAL A 341 -12.67 18.97 -2.41
CA VAL A 341 -11.71 20.10 -2.44
C VAL A 341 -10.26 19.63 -2.38
N SER A 342 -9.98 18.58 -1.60
CA SER A 342 -8.64 17.98 -1.47
C SER A 342 -8.15 17.47 -2.83
N TYR A 343 -8.97 16.66 -3.51
CA TYR A 343 -8.54 15.99 -4.73
C TYR A 343 -8.59 16.89 -5.96
N ARG A 344 -9.42 17.94 -5.95
CA ARG A 344 -9.32 19.04 -6.93
C ARG A 344 -8.00 19.80 -6.80
N SER A 345 -7.52 20.05 -5.58
CA SER A 345 -6.21 20.66 -5.34
C SER A 345 -5.07 19.79 -5.90
N ALA A 346 -5.07 18.49 -5.60
CA ALA A 346 -4.09 17.55 -6.15
C ALA A 346 -4.16 17.50 -7.69
N LYS A 347 -5.38 17.39 -8.26
CA LYS A 347 -5.58 17.34 -9.70
C LYS A 347 -5.04 18.59 -10.39
N TRP A 348 -5.23 19.78 -9.82
CA TRP A 348 -4.68 21.02 -10.37
C TRP A 348 -3.16 20.93 -10.52
N ILE A 349 -2.46 20.40 -9.50
CA ILE A 349 -1.00 20.19 -9.57
C ILE A 349 -0.65 19.20 -10.67
N PHE A 350 -1.38 18.09 -10.78
CA PHE A 350 -1.13 17.10 -11.83
C PHE A 350 -1.26 17.73 -13.21
N ASP A 351 -2.37 18.43 -13.50
CA ASP A 351 -2.61 19.00 -14.82
C ASP A 351 -1.53 20.04 -15.17
N VAL A 352 -1.20 20.95 -14.25
CA VAL A 352 -0.20 22.01 -14.49
C VAL A 352 1.21 21.44 -14.68
N ILE A 353 1.62 20.48 -13.86
CA ILE A 353 3.00 19.97 -13.88
C ILE A 353 3.22 18.96 -15.00
N ARG A 354 2.23 18.12 -15.29
CA ARG A 354 2.35 17.07 -16.31
C ARG A 354 2.32 17.64 -17.73
N GLU A 355 1.57 18.72 -17.97
CA GLU A 355 1.53 19.40 -19.28
C GLU A 355 2.87 20.01 -19.68
N GLN A 356 3.70 20.41 -18.72
CA GLN A 356 5.00 21.03 -18.98
C GLN A 356 6.08 20.05 -19.47
N GLN A 357 5.85 18.73 -19.34
CA GLN A 357 6.81 17.68 -19.71
C GLN A 357 8.22 17.91 -19.13
N ILE A 358 8.29 18.39 -17.89
CA ILE A 358 9.56 18.74 -17.24
C ILE A 358 10.42 17.49 -17.07
N GLU A 359 11.66 17.54 -17.57
CA GLU A 359 12.71 16.59 -17.22
C GLU A 359 13.55 17.20 -16.10
N ILE A 360 13.56 16.56 -14.92
CA ILE A 360 14.34 17.03 -13.77
C ILE A 360 15.53 16.10 -13.55
N ASP A 361 16.73 16.65 -13.70
CA ASP A 361 17.95 16.03 -13.19
C ASP A 361 18.22 16.52 -11.76
N VAL A 362 17.84 15.71 -10.78
CA VAL A 362 18.05 16.02 -9.36
C VAL A 362 19.34 15.35 -8.89
N LYS A 363 20.34 16.17 -8.58
CA LYS A 363 21.62 15.71 -8.04
C LYS A 363 21.42 14.79 -6.82
N GLY A 364 21.96 13.58 -6.90
CA GLY A 364 21.99 12.61 -5.80
C GLY A 364 20.87 11.57 -5.86
N ILE A 365 19.93 11.63 -6.82
CA ILE A 365 18.98 10.52 -7.05
C ILE A 365 19.73 9.22 -7.32
N ASP A 366 20.77 9.26 -8.16
CA ASP A 366 21.62 8.13 -8.52
C ASP A 366 22.28 7.48 -7.29
N ILE A 367 22.73 8.31 -6.34
CA ILE A 367 23.32 7.85 -5.08
C ILE A 367 22.25 7.16 -4.22
N GLU A 368 21.08 7.78 -4.04
CA GLU A 368 19.99 7.18 -3.25
C GLU A 368 19.44 5.89 -3.89
N GLU A 369 19.34 5.84 -5.23
CA GLU A 369 18.99 4.63 -5.98
C GLU A 369 20.01 3.53 -5.71
N LYS A 370 21.32 3.82 -5.84
CA LYS A 370 22.39 2.83 -5.65
C LYS A 370 22.44 2.30 -4.21
N VAL A 371 22.34 3.17 -3.21
CA VAL A 371 22.36 2.78 -1.80
C VAL A 371 21.16 1.89 -1.49
N THR A 372 19.95 2.34 -1.84
CA THR A 372 18.73 1.56 -1.60
C THR A 372 18.75 0.23 -2.35
N GLU A 373 19.21 0.22 -3.60
CA GLU A 373 19.35 -1.00 -4.40
C GLU A 373 20.31 -2.00 -3.74
N THR A 374 21.44 -1.54 -3.22
CA THR A 374 22.42 -2.40 -2.53
C THR A 374 21.82 -3.01 -1.25
N GLU A 375 21.11 -2.21 -0.47
CA GLU A 375 20.40 -2.67 0.73
C GLU A 375 19.35 -3.74 0.41
N VAL A 376 18.49 -3.47 -0.58
CA VAL A 376 17.43 -4.39 -1.00
C VAL A 376 18.01 -5.72 -1.48
N ARG A 377 19.07 -5.68 -2.28
CA ARG A 377 19.75 -6.88 -2.77
C ARG A 377 20.38 -7.68 -1.64
N ALA A 378 21.06 -7.03 -0.70
CA ALA A 378 21.66 -7.71 0.43
C ALA A 378 20.64 -8.47 1.29
N ILE A 379 19.47 -7.86 1.54
CA ILE A 379 18.37 -8.54 2.25
C ILE A 379 17.79 -9.68 1.42
N LEU A 380 17.48 -9.46 0.13
CA LEU A 380 16.87 -10.48 -0.72
C LEU A 380 17.79 -11.67 -0.95
N ASP A 381 19.08 -11.45 -1.19
CA ASP A 381 20.06 -12.53 -1.34
C ASP A 381 20.10 -13.39 -0.07
N LYS A 382 20.12 -12.75 1.12
CA LYS A 382 20.08 -13.49 2.38
C LYS A 382 18.76 -14.23 2.61
N ILE A 383 17.63 -13.67 2.17
CA ILE A 383 16.32 -14.34 2.19
C ILE A 383 16.36 -15.60 1.31
N LEU A 384 16.90 -15.50 0.09
CA LEU A 384 16.99 -16.62 -0.82
C LEU A 384 17.91 -17.72 -0.28
N ASP A 385 19.03 -17.35 0.35
CA ASP A 385 19.92 -18.30 1.01
C ASP A 385 19.21 -19.04 2.15
N LEU A 386 18.49 -18.34 3.03
CA LEU A 386 17.75 -18.95 4.14
C LEU A 386 16.63 -19.88 3.65
N GLY A 387 16.04 -19.56 2.49
CA GLY A 387 14.93 -20.31 1.91
C GLY A 387 15.33 -21.48 1.01
N ASP A 388 16.63 -21.72 0.79
CA ASP A 388 17.17 -22.58 -0.28
C ASP A 388 16.51 -22.25 -1.64
N GLY A 389 16.40 -20.96 -1.95
CA GLY A 389 15.75 -20.43 -3.15
C GLY A 389 14.23 -20.22 -3.05
N ASP A 390 13.55 -20.73 -2.03
CA ASP A 390 12.12 -20.44 -1.81
C ASP A 390 11.94 -19.13 -1.03
N ILE A 391 11.46 -18.09 -1.73
CA ILE A 391 11.37 -16.74 -1.18
C ILE A 391 10.43 -16.63 0.04
N LEU A 392 9.33 -17.39 0.10
CA LEU A 392 8.42 -17.37 1.25
C LEU A 392 9.00 -18.06 2.47
N GLU A 393 9.63 -19.23 2.30
CA GLU A 393 10.28 -19.91 3.43
C GLU A 393 11.47 -19.08 3.95
N GLY A 394 12.25 -18.50 3.04
CA GLY A 394 13.34 -17.58 3.38
C GLY A 394 12.85 -16.34 4.12
N THR A 395 11.70 -15.79 3.72
CA THR A 395 11.06 -14.64 4.40
C THR A 395 10.70 -14.98 5.84
N ILE A 396 10.10 -16.15 6.10
CA ILE A 396 9.74 -16.59 7.44
C ILE A 396 10.98 -16.62 8.33
N GLN A 397 12.04 -17.27 7.88
CA GLN A 397 13.31 -17.35 8.62
C GLN A 397 13.97 -15.98 8.79
N ALA A 398 13.89 -15.11 7.78
CA ALA A 398 14.47 -13.77 7.84
C ALA A 398 13.78 -12.89 8.87
N VAL A 399 12.45 -12.94 8.98
CA VAL A 399 11.72 -12.23 10.05
C VAL A 399 12.03 -12.83 11.42
N GLU A 400 12.01 -14.16 11.54
CA GLU A 400 12.30 -14.87 12.79
C GLU A 400 13.74 -14.65 13.31
N SER A 401 14.68 -14.31 12.42
CA SER A 401 16.09 -14.02 12.75
C SER A 401 16.45 -12.53 12.77
N GLY A 402 15.59 -11.63 12.29
CA GLY A 402 15.84 -10.19 12.19
C GLY A 402 16.64 -9.74 10.97
N VAL A 403 16.88 -10.64 10.00
CA VAL A 403 17.43 -10.29 8.66
C VAL A 403 16.44 -9.41 7.89
N LEU A 404 15.15 -9.56 8.15
CA LEU A 404 14.08 -8.68 7.70
C LEU A 404 13.36 -8.14 8.94
N ASP A 405 13.59 -6.87 9.28
CA ASP A 405 13.11 -6.26 10.51
C ASP A 405 12.67 -4.81 10.27
N SER A 406 11.70 -4.33 11.05
CA SER A 406 11.14 -2.98 10.94
C SER A 406 10.91 -2.39 12.33
N PRO A 407 11.16 -1.07 12.51
CA PRO A 407 11.01 -0.44 13.81
C PRO A 407 9.53 -0.26 14.20
N TRP A 408 9.28 -0.22 15.51
CA TRP A 408 8.02 0.19 16.15
C TRP A 408 6.81 -0.57 15.61
N SER A 409 6.99 -1.88 15.41
CA SER A 409 5.90 -2.75 15.02
C SER A 409 5.02 -3.09 16.24
N PRO A 410 3.69 -2.93 16.17
CA PRO A 410 2.78 -3.50 17.16
C PRO A 410 2.80 -5.04 17.24
N ASN A 411 3.39 -5.73 16.26
CA ASN A 411 3.42 -7.18 16.22
C ASN A 411 4.56 -7.74 17.09
N VAL A 412 4.22 -8.58 18.06
CA VAL A 412 5.17 -9.12 19.04
C VAL A 412 6.17 -10.12 18.44
N ASN A 413 5.95 -10.56 17.20
CA ASN A 413 6.84 -11.50 16.50
C ASN A 413 8.01 -10.78 15.78
N VAL A 414 7.98 -9.45 15.71
CA VAL A 414 9.02 -8.62 15.07
C VAL A 414 10.17 -8.41 16.06
N LYS A 415 11.42 -8.38 15.57
CA LYS A 415 12.61 -8.25 16.45
C LYS A 415 12.76 -6.85 17.00
N ASP A 416 12.37 -5.85 16.20
CA ASP A 416 12.38 -4.43 16.57
C ASP A 416 13.78 -4.01 17.09
N LYS A 417 14.82 -4.44 16.36
CA LYS A 417 16.24 -4.14 16.62
C LYS A 417 16.85 -3.18 15.60
N VAL A 418 16.02 -2.63 14.74
CA VAL A 418 16.37 -1.61 13.76
C VAL A 418 15.74 -0.29 14.18
N LEU A 419 16.39 0.81 13.86
CA LEU A 419 15.87 2.15 14.15
C LEU A 419 16.33 3.10 13.06
N GLY A 420 15.41 3.95 12.59
CA GLY A 420 15.67 4.94 11.55
C GLY A 420 15.80 6.33 12.15
N VAL A 421 16.49 7.23 11.46
CA VAL A 421 16.54 8.65 11.79
C VAL A 421 16.68 9.45 10.51
N ARG A 422 16.36 10.75 10.51
CA ARG A 422 16.65 11.62 9.36
C ARG A 422 18.09 12.14 9.41
N ASP A 423 18.73 12.25 8.25
CA ASP A 423 20.01 12.96 8.12
C ASP A 423 19.82 14.50 8.14
N ALA A 424 20.91 15.24 7.97
CA ALA A 424 20.91 16.70 7.99
C ALA A 424 20.01 17.35 6.93
N ARG A 425 19.64 16.61 5.88
CA ARG A 425 18.79 17.06 4.77
C ARG A 425 17.40 16.43 4.82
N GLY A 426 17.09 15.67 5.88
CA GLY A 426 15.77 15.07 6.07
C GLY A 426 15.57 13.70 5.43
N ALA A 427 16.57 13.14 4.75
CA ALA A 427 16.47 11.79 4.19
C ALA A 427 16.59 10.74 5.29
N CYS A 428 15.80 9.69 5.21
CA CYS A 428 15.82 8.61 6.20
C CYS A 428 17.10 7.79 6.08
N ARG A 429 17.68 7.42 7.23
CA ARG A 429 18.91 6.63 7.41
C ARG A 429 18.72 5.61 8.53
N TYR A 430 19.55 4.57 8.52
CA TYR A 430 19.64 3.59 9.59
C TYR A 430 20.49 4.10 10.75
N LEU A 431 19.87 4.32 11.90
CA LEU A 431 20.56 4.60 13.18
C LEU A 431 21.00 3.29 13.84
N GLU A 432 20.10 2.31 13.88
CA GLU A 432 20.38 0.95 14.33
C GLU A 432 20.07 -0.04 13.21
N PHE A 433 21.01 -0.93 12.93
CA PHE A 433 20.93 -1.89 11.82
C PHE A 433 20.38 -3.26 12.23
N GLY A 434 20.31 -3.57 13.53
CA GLY A 434 19.96 -4.91 14.01
C GLY A 434 20.75 -6.00 13.28
N ASN A 435 20.02 -6.96 12.72
CA ASN A 435 20.57 -8.07 11.93
C ASN A 435 20.42 -7.86 10.41
N LEU A 436 20.13 -6.64 9.95
CA LEU A 436 20.07 -6.35 8.52
C LEU A 436 21.43 -6.66 7.88
N PRO A 437 21.48 -7.47 6.80
CA PRO A 437 22.72 -8.02 6.23
C PRO A 437 23.46 -7.01 5.35
N PHE A 438 23.47 -5.73 5.71
CA PHE A 438 24.08 -4.69 4.88
C PHE A 438 25.62 -4.79 4.87
N PRO A 439 26.23 -4.59 3.68
CA PRO A 439 27.67 -4.35 3.57
C PRO A 439 28.15 -3.21 4.46
N GLU A 440 29.41 -3.27 4.90
CA GLU A 440 29.94 -2.28 5.85
C GLU A 440 30.07 -0.88 5.25
N ASP A 441 30.39 -0.76 3.96
CA ASP A 441 30.45 0.52 3.24
C ASP A 441 29.07 1.21 3.19
N ILE A 442 27.99 0.45 3.05
CA ILE A 442 26.62 0.97 3.16
C ILE A 442 26.32 1.44 4.59
N LYS A 443 26.73 0.68 5.61
CA LYS A 443 26.57 1.10 7.02
C LYS A 443 27.35 2.39 7.30
N GLU A 444 28.58 2.49 6.80
CA GLU A 444 29.41 3.69 6.89
C GLU A 444 28.77 4.89 6.20
N PHE A 445 28.14 4.70 5.04
CA PHE A 445 27.37 5.76 4.37
C PHE A 445 26.27 6.35 5.27
N HIS A 446 25.44 5.50 5.89
CA HIS A 446 24.41 5.96 6.83
C HIS A 446 24.99 6.67 8.03
N ARG A 447 26.03 6.09 8.67
CA ARG A 447 26.70 6.70 9.82
C ARG A 447 27.30 8.06 9.46
N GLY A 448 27.90 8.20 8.28
CA GLY A 448 28.44 9.46 7.78
C GLY A 448 27.36 10.53 7.61
N LYS A 449 26.22 10.18 6.99
CA LYS A 449 25.08 11.09 6.82
C LYS A 449 24.46 11.53 8.14
N ILE A 450 24.40 10.62 9.13
CA ILE A 450 23.94 10.94 10.48
C ILE A 450 24.96 11.86 11.18
N ALA A 451 26.27 11.58 11.06
CA ALA A 451 27.32 12.40 11.67
C ALA A 451 27.32 13.87 11.17
N GLU A 452 26.95 14.12 9.91
CA GLU A 452 26.72 15.47 9.38
C GLU A 452 25.65 16.22 10.21
N ARG A 453 24.55 15.54 10.57
CA ARG A 453 23.50 16.10 11.43
C ARG A 453 23.98 16.28 12.86
N GLU A 454 24.66 15.29 13.42
CA GLU A 454 25.15 15.35 14.81
C GLU A 454 26.08 16.55 15.01
N LYS A 455 26.90 16.88 14.01
CA LYS A 455 27.75 18.07 14.01
C LYS A 455 26.94 19.36 14.04
N LEU A 456 25.82 19.42 13.31
CA LEU A 456 24.93 20.59 13.29
C LEU A 456 24.16 20.74 14.61
N GLU A 457 23.72 19.64 15.22
CA GLU A 457 22.96 19.66 16.47
C GLU A 457 23.85 19.72 17.72
N GLY A 458 25.16 19.48 17.59
CA GLY A 458 26.10 19.41 18.72
C GLY A 458 25.84 18.22 19.67
N LYS A 459 25.10 17.20 19.21
CA LYS A 459 24.73 16.02 19.99
C LYS A 459 24.61 14.77 19.11
N LYS A 460 24.82 13.61 19.72
CA LYS A 460 24.63 12.31 19.06
C LYS A 460 23.16 12.03 18.79
N ALA A 461 22.88 11.42 17.64
CA ALA A 461 21.54 10.96 17.31
C ALA A 461 21.19 9.73 18.15
N ASP A 462 19.95 9.68 18.61
CA ASP A 462 19.44 8.68 19.56
C ASP A 462 17.95 8.39 19.29
N TYR A 463 17.36 7.55 20.15
CA TYR A 463 15.93 7.25 20.09
C TYR A 463 15.06 8.51 20.12
N HIS A 464 15.38 9.47 21.00
CA HIS A 464 14.62 10.72 21.11
C HIS A 464 14.71 11.59 19.86
N THR A 465 15.84 11.53 19.15
CA THR A 465 16.01 12.17 17.84
C THR A 465 15.05 11.58 16.82
N THR A 466 14.89 10.25 16.80
CA THR A 466 13.89 9.58 15.94
C THR A 466 12.47 10.01 16.28
N VAL A 467 12.13 10.08 17.57
CA VAL A 467 10.81 10.56 18.02
C VAL A 467 10.58 12.00 17.57
N ARG A 468 11.58 12.90 17.66
CA ARG A 468 11.43 14.28 17.14
C ARG A 468 11.17 14.29 15.63
N ASP A 469 11.86 13.44 14.87
CA ASP A 469 11.70 13.37 13.42
C ASP A 469 10.32 12.86 12.98
N LEU A 470 9.70 11.99 13.78
CA LEU A 470 8.31 11.56 13.56
C LEU A 470 7.37 12.77 13.54
N TRP A 471 7.57 13.73 14.45
CA TRP A 471 6.76 14.96 14.56
C TRP A 471 7.19 16.10 13.64
N GLY A 472 8.29 15.97 12.90
CA GLY A 472 8.82 17.07 12.09
C GLY A 472 7.83 17.55 11.03
N LEU A 473 7.32 16.60 10.22
CA LEU A 473 6.49 16.91 9.05
C LEU A 473 5.15 17.54 9.43
N SER A 474 4.52 17.10 10.54
CA SER A 474 3.27 17.69 11.03
C SER A 474 3.43 19.15 11.45
N LYS A 475 4.66 19.62 11.67
CA LYS A 475 5.01 21.00 12.01
C LYS A 475 5.59 21.77 10.81
N GLY A 476 5.47 21.23 9.60
CA GLY A 476 5.98 21.85 8.37
C GLY A 476 7.51 21.86 8.28
N LYS A 477 8.19 20.87 8.87
CA LYS A 477 9.65 20.73 8.88
C LYS A 477 10.07 19.33 8.46
N ILE A 478 11.21 19.20 7.79
CA ILE A 478 11.76 17.87 7.44
C ILE A 478 12.77 17.36 8.48
N VAL A 479 13.46 18.25 9.22
CA VAL A 479 14.35 17.87 10.34
C VAL A 479 13.96 18.64 11.60
N GLY A 480 13.86 17.94 12.73
CA GLY A 480 13.57 18.52 14.05
C GLY A 480 14.76 19.17 14.77
N ILE A 481 15.55 20.03 14.09
CA ILE A 481 16.65 20.86 14.63
C ILE A 481 16.17 22.08 15.46
N PRO A 482 16.53 22.24 16.75
CA PRO A 482 16.15 23.37 17.62
C PRO A 482 16.24 24.78 16.97
N PRO A 483 15.43 25.78 17.43
CA PRO A 483 14.71 25.84 18.69
C PRO A 483 13.22 25.44 18.52
N TYR A 484 12.88 24.20 18.83
CA TYR A 484 11.52 23.64 18.62
C TYR A 484 10.71 23.44 19.91
N ASP A 485 11.25 23.85 21.07
CA ASP A 485 10.57 23.76 22.39
C ASP A 485 10.03 25.14 22.83
N LYS A 486 9.23 25.79 21.99
CA LYS A 486 8.40 26.94 22.40
C LYS A 486 6.97 26.78 21.93
#